data_AF-A0A7V9BNZ4-F1
#
_entry.id   AF-A0A7V9BNZ4-F1
#
_cell.length_a   1.000
_cell.length_b   1.000
_cell.length_c   1.000
_cell.angle_alpha   90.00
_cell.angle_beta   90.00
_cell.angle_gamma   90.00
#
_symmetry.space_group_name_H-M   'P 1'
#
loop_
_entity.id
_entity.type
_entity.pdbx_description
1 polymer ?
#
loop_
_entity_poly.entity_id
_entity_poly.type
_entity_poly.pdbx_seq_one_letter_code
_entity_poly.pdbx_strand_id
1 'polypeptide(L)'
;PADKATALRAGITAGARLWQAEAPVLRAIVENWRTEPRLTDLWLDQIQSFTDVTVAQITADPDATETLAGRDIAAVASSLTWLGEQLYYLAAAGTPPFDNEDVLIDTLLHIWTSSLYGKPSGSFGHSR
;
A
#
# COMPACT_ATOMS: atom_id res chain seq x y z
N PRO A 1 0.20 -9.74 16.55
CA PRO A 1 0.46 -10.43 15.26
C PRO A 1 -0.80 -10.90 14.52
N ALA A 2 -1.63 -11.76 15.11
CA ALA A 2 -2.86 -12.26 14.46
C ALA A 2 -3.91 -11.16 14.28
N ASP A 3 -4.19 -10.38 15.32
CA ASP A 3 -5.18 -9.30 15.27
C ASP A 3 -4.79 -8.19 14.27
N LYS A 4 -3.48 -7.91 14.17
CA LYS A 4 -2.92 -6.94 13.22
C LYS A 4 -3.06 -7.40 11.77
N ALA A 5 -2.79 -8.68 11.50
CA ALA A 5 -2.98 -9.27 10.17
C ALA A 5 -4.47 -9.29 9.77
N THR A 6 -5.37 -9.57 10.72
CA THR A 6 -6.82 -9.49 10.49
C THR A 6 -7.27 -8.06 10.19
N ALA A 7 -6.80 -7.06 10.94
CA ALA A 7 -7.10 -5.66 10.69
C ALA A 7 -6.57 -5.18 9.33
N LEU A 8 -5.33 -5.55 8.98
CA LEU A 8 -4.76 -5.28 7.65
C LEU A 8 -5.59 -5.92 6.55
N ARG A 9 -5.96 -7.21 6.70
CA ARG A 9 -6.82 -7.90 5.72
C ARG A 9 -8.14 -7.18 5.54
N ALA A 10 -8.80 -6.76 6.62
CA ALA A 10 -10.06 -6.03 6.55
C ALA A 10 -9.91 -4.70 5.80
N GLY A 11 -8.85 -3.93 6.07
CA GLY A 11 -8.55 -2.69 5.35
C GLY A 11 -8.27 -2.92 3.87
N ILE A 12 -7.48 -3.94 3.55
CA ILE A 12 -7.13 -4.30 2.16
C ILE A 12 -8.38 -4.72 1.38
N THR A 13 -9.24 -5.54 1.98
CA THR A 13 -10.52 -5.97 1.37
C THR A 13 -11.45 -4.78 1.15
N ALA A 14 -11.55 -3.86 2.11
CA ALA A 14 -12.34 -2.65 1.94
C ALA A 14 -11.84 -1.79 0.77
N GLY A 15 -10.51 -1.62 0.66
CA GLY A 15 -9.87 -0.96 -0.47
C GLY A 15 -10.17 -1.64 -1.81
N ALA A 16 -10.03 -2.96 -1.89
CA ALA A 16 -10.32 -3.72 -3.12
C ALA A 16 -11.75 -3.52 -3.60
N ARG A 17 -12.71 -3.60 -2.68
CA ARG A 17 -14.15 -3.41 -2.99
C ARG A 17 -14.48 -1.99 -3.40
N LEU A 18 -13.88 -0.99 -2.75
CA LEU A 18 -14.04 0.42 -3.14
C LEU A 18 -13.53 0.63 -4.57
N TRP A 19 -12.33 0.14 -4.88
CA TRP A 19 -11.74 0.28 -6.20
C TRP A 19 -12.54 -0.43 -7.30
N GLN A 20 -13.12 -1.59 -7.00
CA GLN A 20 -14.02 -2.28 -7.92
C GLN A 20 -15.34 -1.52 -8.12
N ALA A 21 -15.95 -1.02 -7.05
CA ALA A 21 -17.21 -0.27 -7.12
C ALA A 21 -17.06 1.02 -7.95
N GLU A 22 -15.92 1.70 -7.82
CA GLU A 22 -15.63 2.97 -8.48
C GLU A 22 -14.66 2.83 -9.67
N ALA A 23 -14.52 1.62 -10.23
CA ALA A 23 -13.49 1.27 -11.20
C ALA A 23 -13.42 2.22 -12.42
N PRO A 24 -14.54 2.63 -13.06
CA PRO A 24 -14.46 3.57 -14.18
C PRO A 24 -13.85 4.92 -13.81
N VAL A 25 -14.17 5.44 -12.63
CA VAL A 25 -13.70 6.75 -12.16
C VAL A 25 -12.23 6.67 -11.75
N LEU A 26 -11.87 5.69 -10.92
CA LEU A 26 -10.50 5.57 -10.40
C LEU A 26 -9.50 5.24 -11.51
N ARG A 27 -9.87 4.40 -12.49
CA ARG A 27 -9.04 4.16 -13.66
C ARG A 27 -8.80 5.43 -14.46
N ALA A 28 -9.85 6.20 -14.74
CA ALA A 28 -9.70 7.46 -15.44
C ALA A 28 -8.76 8.42 -14.69
N ILE A 29 -8.82 8.48 -13.36
CA ILE A 29 -7.88 9.28 -12.56
C ILE A 29 -6.45 8.76 -12.71
N VAL A 30 -6.21 7.45 -12.49
CA VAL A 30 -4.88 6.85 -12.58
C VAL A 30 -4.23 7.03 -13.96
N GLU A 31 -5.03 6.90 -15.02
CA GLU A 31 -4.58 7.04 -16.40
C GLU A 31 -4.24 8.50 -16.79
N ASN A 32 -4.83 9.50 -16.11
CA ASN A 32 -4.75 10.91 -16.54
C ASN A 32 -4.08 11.86 -15.52
N TRP A 33 -3.83 11.45 -14.27
CA TRP A 33 -3.30 12.35 -13.24
C TRP A 33 -1.91 12.91 -13.57
N ARG A 34 -1.13 12.26 -14.44
CA ARG A 34 0.20 12.75 -14.87
C ARG A 34 0.14 13.81 -15.98
N THR A 35 -0.99 13.95 -16.65
CA THR A 35 -1.15 14.85 -17.80
C THR A 35 -2.10 16.01 -17.53
N GLU A 36 -2.97 15.88 -16.53
CA GLU A 36 -3.93 16.91 -16.11
C GLU A 36 -3.51 17.53 -14.77
N PRO A 37 -3.00 18.79 -14.74
CA PRO A 37 -2.41 19.38 -13.53
C PRO A 37 -3.34 19.37 -12.30
N ARG A 38 -4.64 19.66 -12.51
CA ARG A 38 -5.61 19.63 -11.41
C ARG A 38 -5.84 18.23 -10.85
N LEU A 39 -5.75 17.21 -11.70
CA LEU A 39 -5.80 15.81 -11.24
C LEU A 39 -4.48 15.39 -10.61
N THR A 40 -3.34 15.93 -11.05
CA THR A 40 -2.05 15.73 -10.39
C THR A 40 -2.14 16.16 -8.94
N ASP A 41 -2.54 17.42 -8.69
CA ASP A 41 -2.62 17.98 -7.35
C ASP A 41 -3.59 17.18 -6.48
N LEU A 42 -4.79 16.91 -7.00
CA LEU A 42 -5.81 16.13 -6.28
C LEU A 42 -5.34 14.72 -5.92
N TRP A 43 -4.71 14.02 -6.87
CA TRP A 43 -4.30 12.63 -6.66
C TRP A 43 -3.11 12.54 -5.71
N LEU A 44 -2.12 13.43 -5.84
CA LEU A 44 -0.98 13.47 -4.94
C LEU A 44 -1.40 13.84 -3.52
N ASP A 45 -2.31 14.80 -3.34
CA ASP A 45 -2.86 15.14 -2.02
C ASP A 45 -3.61 13.94 -1.41
N GLN A 46 -4.41 13.23 -2.21
CA GLN A 46 -5.14 12.05 -1.75
C GLN A 46 -4.20 10.92 -1.33
N ILE A 47 -3.19 10.59 -2.15
CA ILE A 47 -2.20 9.56 -1.82
C ILE A 47 -1.38 9.97 -0.59
N GLN A 48 -0.98 11.24 -0.49
CA GLN A 48 -0.27 11.75 0.68
C GLN A 48 -1.09 11.57 1.96
N SER A 49 -2.40 11.83 1.93
CA SER A 49 -3.26 11.64 3.10
C SER A 49 -3.29 10.18 3.58
N PHE A 50 -3.27 9.20 2.66
CA PHE A 50 -3.19 7.78 3.00
C PHE A 50 -1.79 7.39 3.50
N THR A 51 -0.74 7.96 2.92
CA THR A 51 0.64 7.78 3.41
C THR A 51 0.78 8.32 4.83
N ASP A 52 0.24 9.50 5.15
CA ASP A 52 0.30 10.10 6.48
C ASP A 52 -0.38 9.21 7.54
N VAL A 53 -1.59 8.69 7.22
CA VAL A 53 -2.28 7.73 8.08
C VAL A 53 -1.45 6.46 8.25
N THR A 54 -0.84 5.94 7.19
CA THR A 54 0.04 4.76 7.24
C THR A 54 1.25 5.01 8.14
N VAL A 55 1.90 6.16 8.00
CA VAL A 55 3.04 6.56 8.86
C VAL A 55 2.62 6.60 10.32
N ALA A 56 1.47 7.21 10.63
CA ALA A 56 0.96 7.29 11.99
C ALA A 56 0.69 5.90 12.58
N GLN A 57 0.09 4.99 11.80
CA GLN A 57 -0.19 3.61 12.23
C GLN A 57 1.10 2.81 12.46
N ILE A 58 2.08 2.89 11.55
CA ILE A 58 3.38 2.22 11.71
C ILE A 58 4.11 2.76 12.94
N THR A 59 4.13 4.08 13.12
CA THR A 59 4.83 4.72 14.25
C THR A 59 4.20 4.36 15.60
N ALA A 60 2.88 4.13 15.64
CA ALA A 60 2.16 3.70 16.83
C ALA A 60 2.31 2.20 17.14
N ASP A 61 2.93 1.41 16.26
CA ASP A 61 3.10 -0.03 16.40
C ASP A 61 4.54 -0.39 16.84
N PRO A 62 4.75 -0.86 18.09
CA PRO A 62 6.07 -1.25 18.59
C PRO A 62 6.74 -2.38 17.81
N ASP A 63 5.97 -3.36 17.32
CA ASP A 63 6.52 -4.50 16.59
C ASP A 63 7.00 -4.05 15.20
N ALA A 64 6.24 -3.16 14.56
CA ALA A 64 6.58 -2.62 13.26
C ALA A 64 7.79 -1.67 13.35
N THR A 65 7.81 -0.79 14.36
CA THR A 65 8.95 0.12 14.59
C THR A 65 10.23 -0.63 14.94
N GLU A 66 10.17 -1.71 15.71
CA GLU A 66 11.33 -2.58 15.96
C GLU A 66 11.82 -3.22 14.65
N THR A 67 10.92 -3.78 13.85
CA THR A 67 11.25 -4.40 12.56
C THR A 67 11.90 -3.42 11.58
N LEU A 68 11.40 -2.18 11.57
CA LEU A 68 11.86 -1.11 10.69
C LEU A 68 12.97 -0.24 11.30
N ALA A 69 13.60 -0.67 12.40
CA ALA A 69 14.64 0.10 13.06
C ALA A 69 15.77 0.50 12.08
N GLY A 70 16.09 1.79 12.03
CA GLY A 70 17.09 2.35 11.10
C GLY A 70 16.60 2.55 9.66
N ARG A 71 15.32 2.32 9.38
CA ARG A 71 14.68 2.66 8.09
C ARG A 71 13.94 3.99 8.19
N ASP A 72 13.74 4.62 7.03
CA ASP A 72 12.84 5.76 6.89
C ASP A 72 11.39 5.25 6.82
N ILE A 73 10.63 5.44 7.90
CA ILE A 73 9.23 5.01 8.00
C ILE A 73 8.36 5.70 6.93
N ALA A 74 8.62 6.97 6.63
CA ALA A 74 7.85 7.70 5.63
C ALA A 74 8.07 7.12 4.23
N ALA A 75 9.32 6.79 3.89
CA ALA A 75 9.64 6.14 2.63
C ALA A 75 9.00 4.75 2.51
N VAL A 76 9.02 3.95 3.59
CA VAL A 76 8.38 2.62 3.62
C VAL A 76 6.86 2.74 3.47
N ALA A 77 6.23 3.63 4.24
CA ALA A 77 4.80 3.87 4.17
C ALA A 77 4.38 4.32 2.76
N SER A 78 5.07 5.30 2.19
CA SER A 78 4.82 5.80 0.83
C SER A 78 4.93 4.68 -0.21
N SER A 79 5.97 3.84 -0.11
CA SER A 79 6.17 2.71 -1.01
C SER A 79 5.01 1.72 -0.96
N LEU A 80 4.53 1.39 0.24
CA LEU A 80 3.40 0.47 0.43
C LEU A 80 2.07 1.08 -0.05
N THR A 81 1.87 2.39 0.14
CA THR A 81 0.69 3.11 -0.38
C THR A 81 0.65 3.08 -1.90
N TRP A 82 1.74 3.45 -2.57
CA TRP A 82 1.82 3.44 -4.05
C TRP A 82 1.73 2.04 -4.64
N LEU A 83 2.32 1.04 -3.98
CA LEU A 83 2.15 -0.35 -4.39
C LEU A 83 0.68 -0.79 -4.30
N GLY A 84 0.01 -0.44 -3.21
CA GLY A 84 -1.42 -0.70 -3.02
C GLY A 84 -2.26 -0.11 -4.14
N GLU A 85 -2.05 1.19 -4.42
CA GLU A 85 -2.69 1.91 -5.52
C GLU A 85 -2.51 1.18 -6.86
N GLN A 86 -1.28 0.86 -7.24
CA GLN A 86 -1.01 0.20 -8.51
C GLN A 86 -1.69 -1.17 -8.60
N LEU A 87 -1.70 -1.97 -7.52
CA LEU A 87 -2.35 -3.29 -7.53
C LEU A 87 -3.87 -3.18 -7.57
N TYR A 88 -4.45 -2.22 -6.87
CA TYR A 88 -5.89 -1.94 -6.97
C TYR A 88 -6.29 -1.46 -8.37
N TYR A 89 -5.47 -0.63 -9.00
CA TYR A 89 -5.67 -0.21 -10.40
C TYR A 89 -5.64 -1.41 -11.35
N LEU A 90 -4.66 -2.31 -11.23
CA LEU A 90 -4.58 -3.52 -12.06
C LEU A 90 -5.82 -4.41 -11.89
N ALA A 91 -6.31 -4.55 -10.66
CA ALA A 91 -7.54 -5.27 -10.37
C ALA A 91 -8.78 -4.61 -11.00
N ALA A 92 -8.92 -3.29 -10.86
CA ALA A 92 -10.00 -2.52 -11.47
C ALA A 92 -9.95 -2.55 -13.01
N ALA A 93 -8.77 -2.70 -13.59
CA ALA A 93 -8.56 -2.90 -15.02
C ALA A 93 -8.77 -4.35 -15.48
N GLY A 94 -9.04 -5.29 -14.57
CA GLY A 94 -9.20 -6.71 -14.87
C GLY A 94 -7.91 -7.37 -15.37
N THR A 95 -6.75 -6.91 -14.89
CA THR A 95 -5.44 -7.43 -15.31
C THR A 95 -5.05 -8.66 -14.49
N PRO A 96 -4.82 -9.84 -15.10
CA PRO A 96 -4.34 -11.01 -14.37
C PRO A 96 -2.95 -10.81 -13.75
N PRO A 97 -2.66 -11.40 -12.57
CA PRO A 97 -3.55 -12.28 -11.79
C PRO A 97 -4.46 -11.53 -10.81
N PHE A 98 -4.53 -10.20 -10.89
CA PHE A 98 -5.23 -9.34 -9.92
C PHE A 98 -6.72 -9.13 -10.25
N ASP A 99 -7.19 -9.67 -11.37
CA ASP A 99 -8.61 -9.85 -11.66
C ASP A 99 -9.30 -10.82 -10.68
N ASN A 100 -8.52 -11.63 -9.96
CA ASN A 100 -8.96 -12.41 -8.82
C ASN A 100 -8.78 -11.61 -7.50
N GLU A 101 -9.90 -11.28 -6.83
CA GLU A 101 -9.94 -10.51 -5.58
C GLU A 101 -9.14 -11.19 -4.45
N ASP A 102 -9.23 -12.52 -4.30
CA ASP A 102 -8.53 -13.25 -3.24
C ASP A 102 -7.02 -13.21 -3.46
N VAL A 103 -6.57 -13.36 -4.72
CA VAL A 103 -5.14 -13.26 -5.08
C VAL A 103 -4.60 -11.86 -4.79
N LEU A 104 -5.35 -10.81 -5.12
CA LEU A 104 -4.99 -9.44 -4.80
C LEU A 104 -4.85 -9.22 -3.29
N ILE A 105 -5.86 -9.62 -2.52
CA ILE A 105 -5.89 -9.45 -1.06
C ILE A 105 -4.74 -10.21 -0.40
N ASP A 106 -4.54 -11.48 -0.76
CA ASP A 106 -3.48 -12.30 -0.17
C ASP A 106 -2.08 -11.77 -0.55
N THR A 107 -1.90 -11.26 -1.78
CA THR A 107 -0.64 -10.64 -2.21
C THR A 107 -0.33 -9.38 -1.41
N LEU A 108 -1.30 -8.46 -1.32
CA LEU A 108 -1.12 -7.23 -0.53
C LEU A 108 -0.87 -7.57 0.94
N LEU A 109 -1.67 -8.48 1.52
CA LEU A 109 -1.50 -8.88 2.92
C LEU A 109 -0.11 -9.46 3.17
N HIS A 110 0.38 -10.32 2.27
CA HIS A 110 1.72 -10.88 2.36
C HIS A 110 2.81 -9.79 2.33
N ILE A 111 2.72 -8.85 1.40
CA ILE A 111 3.73 -7.78 1.25
C ILE A 111 3.72 -6.85 2.47
N TRP A 112 2.53 -6.42 2.93
CA TRP A 112 2.40 -5.59 4.12
C TRP A 112 2.94 -6.29 5.37
N THR A 113 2.54 -7.55 5.60
CA THR A 113 2.96 -8.28 6.81
C THR A 113 4.45 -8.62 6.81
N SER A 114 5.01 -9.02 5.66
CA SER A 114 6.46 -9.30 5.55
C SER A 114 7.30 -8.03 5.64
N SER A 115 6.81 -6.89 5.14
CA SER A 115 7.53 -5.61 5.24
C SER A 115 7.51 -5.06 6.66
N LEU A 116 6.39 -5.17 7.37
CA LEU A 116 6.22 -4.59 8.71
C LEU A 116 6.67 -5.51 9.84
N TYR A 117 6.61 -6.83 9.67
CA TYR A 117 6.85 -7.79 10.76
C TYR A 117 7.80 -8.93 10.35
N GLY A 118 8.36 -8.88 9.13
CA GLY A 118 9.37 -9.83 8.69
C GLY A 118 10.68 -9.63 9.43
N LYS A 119 11.41 -10.73 9.69
CA LYS A 119 12.73 -10.61 10.33
C LYS A 119 13.71 -9.93 9.36
N PRO A 120 14.51 -8.94 9.81
CA PRO A 120 15.57 -8.39 8.99
C PRO A 120 16.52 -9.50 8.54
N SER A 121 16.61 -9.76 7.24
CA SER A 121 17.75 -10.49 6.67
C SER A 121 18.98 -9.61 6.86
N GLY A 122 19.97 -10.11 7.61
CA GLY A 122 21.02 -9.31 8.23
C GLY A 122 21.77 -8.33 7.31
N SER A 123 22.15 -7.19 7.90
CA SER A 123 23.21 -6.25 7.50
C SER A 123 23.54 -6.17 5.99
N PHE A 124 22.96 -5.19 5.29
CA PHE A 124 23.57 -4.64 4.07
C PHE A 124 24.84 -3.88 4.46
N GLY A 125 25.94 -4.61 4.69
CA GLY A 125 27.26 -4.04 4.93
C GLY A 125 27.66 -3.18 3.75
N HIS A 126 27.73 -1.86 3.96
CA HIS A 126 28.31 -0.94 2.99
C HIS A 126 29.83 -1.12 3.05
N SER A 127 30.37 -1.91 2.13
CA SER A 127 31.79 -1.80 1.79
C SER A 127 31.97 -0.51 1.00
N ARG A 128 32.88 0.33 1.49
CA ARG A 128 33.30 1.60 0.91
C ARG A 128 33.86 1.45 -0.49
#